data_AF-A0A850PEH1-F1
#
_entry.id   AF-A0A850PEH1-F1
#
_cell.length_a   1.000
_cell.length_b   1.000
_cell.length_c   1.000
_cell.angle_alpha   90.00
_cell.angle_beta   90.00
_cell.angle_gamma   90.00
#
_symmetry.space_group_name_H-M   'P 1'
#
loop_
_entity.id
_entity.type
_entity.pdbx_description
1 polymer ?
#
loop_
_entity_poly.entity_id
_entity_poly.type
_entity_poly.pdbx_seq_one_letter_code
_entity_poly.pdbx_strand_id
1 'polypeptide(L)'
;MCLVLLRAVRIERDQTQAQVADMCSMTPSAWTKIETGKTPLSFEHLLRWCAGMCIQVSTIIATAERYTALMSDKWRQPDRIKWTIVSLPLDIGEDDFLTFAHQYWSSPGFKSERRKRIFFNSVLDGPTYHLDGSISIAPVFQFALDPSFRADHLLSDDEYEKAYPSSRRAIW
;
A
#
# COMPACT_ATOMS: atom_id res chain seq x y z
N MET A 1 4.29 2.14 8.29
CA MET A 1 2.86 2.44 8.04
C MET A 1 2.63 3.71 7.21
N CYS A 2 2.89 4.91 7.74
CA CYS A 2 2.56 6.17 7.05
C CYS A 2 3.16 6.27 5.64
N LEU A 3 4.43 5.90 5.45
CA LEU A 3 5.07 5.89 4.12
C LEU A 3 4.30 5.08 3.07
N VAL A 4 3.75 3.92 3.46
CA VAL A 4 2.96 3.07 2.56
C VAL A 4 1.66 3.76 2.17
N LEU A 5 0.98 4.43 3.12
CA LEU A 5 -0.21 5.24 2.84
C LEU A 5 0.10 6.42 1.92
N LEU A 6 1.17 7.18 2.20
CA LEU A 6 1.56 8.31 1.35
C LEU A 6 1.80 7.87 -0.10
N ARG A 7 2.52 6.77 -0.30
CA ARG A 7 2.75 6.21 -1.63
C ARG A 7 1.47 5.70 -2.27
N ALA A 8 0.61 5.00 -1.52
CA ALA A 8 -0.66 4.51 -2.03
C ALA A 8 -1.54 5.66 -2.53
N VAL A 9 -1.70 6.74 -1.74
CA VAL A 9 -2.45 7.94 -2.14
C VAL A 9 -1.81 8.62 -3.35
N ARG A 10 -0.48 8.75 -3.37
CA ARG A 10 0.23 9.33 -4.52
C ARG A 10 -0.10 8.58 -5.81
N ILE A 11 -0.06 7.25 -5.74
CA ILE A 11 -0.36 6.37 -6.88
C ILE A 11 -1.84 6.43 -7.27
N GLU A 12 -2.75 6.48 -6.29
CA GLU A 12 -4.20 6.65 -6.49
C GLU A 12 -4.51 7.93 -7.26
N ARG A 13 -3.77 9.01 -6.96
CA ARG A 13 -3.94 10.33 -7.59
C ARG A 13 -3.04 10.55 -8.83
N ASP A 14 -2.41 9.49 -9.32
CA ASP A 14 -1.48 9.47 -10.45
C ASP A 14 -0.40 10.58 -10.40
N GLN A 15 0.07 10.90 -9.18
CA GLN A 15 1.12 11.88 -8.96
C GLN A 15 2.51 11.24 -9.11
N THR A 16 3.39 11.89 -9.85
CA THR A 16 4.79 11.46 -10.02
C THR A 16 5.62 11.76 -8.78
N GLN A 17 6.73 11.05 -8.61
CA GLN A 17 7.67 11.36 -7.52
C GLN A 17 8.25 12.78 -7.63
N ALA A 18 8.44 13.27 -8.86
CA ALA A 18 8.94 14.63 -9.09
C ALA A 18 7.96 15.69 -8.59
N GLN A 19 6.67 15.56 -8.92
CA GLN A 19 5.63 16.48 -8.44
C GLN A 19 5.57 16.52 -6.90
N VAL A 20 5.68 15.36 -6.26
CA VAL A 20 5.66 15.30 -4.79
C VAL A 20 6.93 15.88 -4.17
N ALA A 21 8.08 15.66 -4.79
CA ALA A 21 9.33 16.23 -4.34
C ALA A 21 9.31 17.77 -4.41
N ASP A 22 8.72 18.32 -5.48
CA ASP A 22 8.52 19.76 -5.65
C ASP A 22 7.63 20.33 -4.54
N MET A 23 6.52 19.66 -4.21
CA MET A 23 5.62 20.05 -3.10
C MET A 23 6.35 20.08 -1.74
N CYS A 24 7.34 19.21 -1.54
CA CYS A 24 8.12 19.14 -0.31
C CYS A 24 9.38 20.00 -0.34
N SER A 25 9.63 20.71 -1.45
CA SER A 25 10.85 21.52 -1.70
C SER A 25 12.14 20.68 -1.61
N MET A 26 12.14 19.50 -2.21
CA MET A 26 13.29 18.60 -2.23
C MET A 26 13.53 18.02 -3.62
N THR A 27 14.69 17.40 -3.83
CA THR A 27 14.95 16.71 -5.10
C THR A 27 14.15 15.41 -5.20
N PRO A 28 13.78 14.96 -6.41
CA PRO A 28 13.10 13.67 -6.60
C PRO A 28 13.87 12.51 -5.96
N SER A 29 15.20 12.53 -6.04
CA SER A 29 16.06 11.51 -5.43
C SER A 29 15.97 11.47 -3.90
N ALA A 30 15.79 12.62 -3.24
CA ALA A 30 15.61 12.70 -1.80
C ALA A 30 14.24 12.15 -1.39
N TRP A 31 13.19 12.51 -2.12
CA TRP A 31 11.86 11.96 -1.89
C TRP A 31 11.82 10.44 -2.10
N THR A 32 12.45 9.94 -3.16
CA THR A 32 12.56 8.49 -3.40
C THR A 32 13.22 7.76 -2.23
N LYS A 33 14.23 8.35 -1.58
CA LYS A 33 14.85 7.74 -0.39
C LYS A 33 13.88 7.68 0.80
N ILE A 34 13.09 8.73 1.02
CA ILE A 34 12.04 8.73 2.06
C ILE A 34 10.98 7.67 1.75
N GLU A 35 10.46 7.67 0.53
CA GLU A 35 9.39 6.76 0.09
C GLU A 35 9.83 5.29 0.06
N THR A 36 11.13 5.02 -0.09
CA THR A 36 11.71 3.68 0.02
C THR A 36 12.09 3.26 1.44
N GLY A 37 11.97 4.16 2.42
CA GLY A 37 12.36 3.93 3.81
C GLY A 37 13.86 4.03 4.07
N LYS A 38 14.67 4.43 3.06
CA LYS A 38 16.12 4.66 3.23
C LYS A 38 16.44 5.90 4.04
N THR A 39 15.46 6.80 4.21
CA THR A 39 15.57 8.01 5.01
C THR A 39 14.29 8.17 5.81
N PRO A 40 14.36 8.50 7.12
CA PRO A 40 13.16 8.62 7.93
C PRO A 40 12.26 9.76 7.43
N LEU A 41 10.94 9.53 7.48
CA LEU A 41 9.95 10.56 7.24
C LEU A 41 9.89 11.50 8.44
N SER A 42 10.38 12.73 8.29
CA SER A 42 10.20 13.77 9.30
C SER A 42 8.75 14.26 9.32
N PHE A 43 8.31 14.77 10.48
CA PHE A 43 6.97 15.35 10.61
C PHE A 43 6.78 16.59 9.72
N GLU A 44 7.83 17.40 9.51
CA GLU A 44 7.81 18.53 8.58
C GLU A 44 7.52 18.09 7.14
N HIS A 45 8.18 17.02 6.66
CA HIS A 45 7.93 16.48 5.33
C HIS A 45 6.50 15.93 5.21
N LEU A 46 5.98 15.28 6.26
CA LEU A 46 4.59 14.83 6.29
C LEU A 46 3.61 16.01 6.17
N LEU A 47 3.83 17.11 6.91
CA LEU A 47 2.98 18.31 6.83
C LEU A 47 2.98 18.91 5.43
N ARG A 48 4.15 19.08 4.80
CA ARG A 48 4.26 19.62 3.43
C ARG A 48 3.59 18.72 2.40
N TRP A 49 3.81 17.42 2.51
CA TRP A 49 3.17 16.44 1.63
C TRP A 49 1.64 16.52 1.75
N CYS A 50 1.12 16.55 2.97
CA CYS A 50 -0.31 16.65 3.25
C CYS A 50 -0.91 17.95 2.71
N ALA A 51 -0.20 19.08 2.88
CA ALA A 51 -0.60 20.36 2.33
C ALA A 51 -0.67 20.34 0.80
N GLY A 52 0.36 19.80 0.12
CA GLY A 52 0.40 19.66 -1.34
C GLY A 52 -0.68 18.74 -1.90
N MET A 53 -1.11 17.75 -1.11
CA MET A 53 -2.20 16.83 -1.45
C MET A 53 -3.58 17.30 -0.93
N CYS A 54 -3.71 18.47 -0.30
CA CYS A 54 -4.97 18.90 0.31
C CYS A 54 -5.60 17.83 1.24
N ILE A 55 -4.78 17.09 2.00
CA ILE A 55 -5.21 16.07 2.96
C ILE A 55 -4.81 16.53 4.36
N GLN A 56 -5.70 16.35 5.35
CA GLN A 56 -5.34 16.59 6.75
C GLN A 56 -4.41 15.50 7.27
N VAL A 57 -3.38 15.88 8.03
CA VAL A 57 -2.44 14.93 8.64
C VAL A 57 -3.15 13.93 9.56
N SER A 58 -4.16 14.41 10.30
CA SER A 58 -5.02 13.57 11.15
C SER A 58 -5.66 12.41 10.38
N THR A 59 -6.07 12.62 9.14
CA THR A 59 -6.63 11.57 8.28
C THR A 59 -5.60 10.47 8.01
N ILE A 60 -4.35 10.83 7.71
CA ILE A 60 -3.28 9.85 7.48
C ILE A 60 -2.99 9.05 8.76
N ILE A 61 -2.87 9.74 9.90
CA ILE A 61 -2.56 9.10 11.18
C ILE A 61 -3.70 8.16 11.60
N ALA A 62 -4.94 8.63 11.57
CA ALA A 62 -6.11 7.81 11.91
C ALA A 62 -6.24 6.59 10.99
N THR A 63 -5.93 6.74 9.69
CA THR A 63 -5.90 5.63 8.74
C THR A 63 -4.79 4.64 9.08
N ALA A 64 -3.60 5.13 9.40
CA ALA A 64 -2.47 4.31 9.82
C ALA A 64 -2.80 3.49 11.07
N GLU A 65 -3.48 4.10 12.05
CA GLU A 65 -3.94 3.43 13.27
C GLU A 65 -4.97 2.32 12.99
N ARG A 66 -5.94 2.56 12.10
CA ARG A 66 -6.92 1.53 11.74
C ARG A 66 -6.28 0.33 11.03
N TYR A 67 -5.38 0.56 10.07
CA TYR A 67 -4.65 -0.54 9.42
C TYR A 67 -3.71 -1.25 10.39
N THR A 68 -3.07 -0.50 11.28
CA THR A 68 -2.24 -1.02 12.37
C THR A 68 -3.04 -1.99 13.24
N ALA A 69 -4.23 -1.59 13.69
CA ALA A 69 -5.11 -2.42 14.49
C ALA A 69 -5.52 -3.69 13.74
N LEU A 70 -5.90 -3.57 12.46
CA LEU A 70 -6.26 -4.71 11.63
C LEU A 70 -5.10 -5.70 11.45
N MET A 71 -3.90 -5.20 11.17
CA MET A 71 -2.72 -6.05 10.92
C MET A 71 -2.20 -6.72 12.20
N SER A 72 -2.46 -6.12 13.35
CA SER A 72 -2.09 -6.65 14.67
C SER A 72 -3.17 -7.57 15.26
N ASP A 73 -4.38 -7.59 14.69
CA ASP A 73 -5.50 -8.36 15.22
C ASP A 73 -5.23 -9.86 15.11
N LYS A 74 -5.28 -10.52 16.27
CA LYS A 74 -5.02 -11.95 16.43
C LYS A 74 -6.29 -12.79 16.29
N TRP A 75 -7.46 -12.16 16.33
CA TRP A 75 -8.69 -12.86 16.67
C TRP A 75 -9.31 -13.62 15.51
N ARG A 76 -9.10 -13.19 14.26
CA ARG A 76 -9.97 -13.63 13.16
C ARG A 76 -9.45 -14.80 12.33
N GLN A 77 -8.13 -14.98 12.19
CA GLN A 77 -7.55 -16.08 11.42
C GLN A 77 -6.22 -16.55 12.02
N PRO A 78 -6.16 -17.77 12.60
CA PRO A 78 -4.97 -18.26 13.32
C PRO A 78 -3.75 -18.48 12.42
N ASP A 79 -3.96 -18.73 11.12
CA ASP A 79 -2.91 -19.08 10.16
C ASP A 79 -2.30 -17.88 9.42
N ARG A 80 -2.72 -16.64 9.74
CA ARG A 80 -2.18 -15.43 9.08
C ARG A 80 -0.85 -14.98 9.67
N ILE A 81 -0.04 -14.35 8.81
CA ILE A 81 1.19 -13.66 9.19
C ILE A 81 0.84 -12.54 10.17
N LYS A 82 1.41 -12.59 11.38
CA LYS A 82 1.18 -11.61 12.44
C LYS A 82 2.13 -10.45 12.28
N TRP A 83 1.58 -9.25 12.18
CA TRP A 83 2.38 -8.04 12.11
C TRP A 83 2.54 -7.46 13.51
N THR A 84 3.78 -7.14 13.88
CA THR A 84 4.08 -6.42 15.12
C THR A 84 4.60 -5.04 14.75
N ILE A 85 4.08 -4.03 15.43
CA ILE A 85 4.52 -2.65 15.23
C ILE A 85 5.51 -2.32 16.30
N VAL A 86 6.68 -1.89 15.84
CA VAL A 86 7.79 -1.52 16.69
C VAL A 86 7.93 0.00 16.63
N SER A 87 8.12 0.64 17.79
CA SER A 87 8.36 2.09 17.90
C SER A 87 9.82 2.48 17.66
N LEU A 88 10.71 1.49 17.63
CA LEU A 88 12.14 1.67 17.39
C LEU A 88 12.39 1.86 15.89
N PRO A 89 13.41 2.64 15.51
CA PRO A 89 13.87 2.66 14.13
C PRO A 89 14.32 1.25 13.75
N LEU A 90 13.79 0.76 12.63
CA LEU A 90 14.18 -0.51 12.02
C LEU A 90 15.21 -0.23 10.94
N ASP A 91 16.18 -1.12 10.80
CA ASP A 91 17.16 -1.03 9.71
C ASP A 91 16.50 -1.36 8.36
N ILE A 92 17.14 -0.92 7.29
CA ILE A 92 16.69 -1.18 5.92
C ILE A 92 16.78 -2.69 5.67
N GLY A 93 15.63 -3.36 5.68
CA GLY A 93 15.52 -4.82 5.52
C GLY A 93 14.82 -5.52 6.68
N GLU A 94 14.62 -4.84 7.82
CA GLU A 94 13.85 -5.37 8.95
C GLU A 94 12.37 -4.98 8.88
N ASP A 95 12.02 -3.98 8.06
CA ASP A 95 10.62 -3.63 7.77
C ASP A 95 10.07 -4.52 6.63
N ASP A 96 9.62 -5.71 7.01
CA ASP A 96 8.99 -6.67 6.10
C ASP A 96 7.76 -6.08 5.40
N PHE A 97 7.03 -5.19 6.08
CA PHE A 97 5.80 -4.61 5.52
C PHE A 97 6.13 -3.67 4.37
N LEU A 98 7.12 -2.81 4.57
CA LEU A 98 7.61 -1.93 3.53
C LEU A 98 8.20 -2.74 2.37
N THR A 99 8.86 -3.85 2.66
CA THR A 99 9.37 -4.79 1.64
C THR A 99 8.25 -5.38 0.79
N PHE A 100 7.18 -5.91 1.40
CA PHE A 100 6.03 -6.41 0.64
C PHE A 100 5.31 -5.32 -0.14
N ALA A 101 5.21 -4.11 0.41
CA ALA A 101 4.62 -2.99 -0.30
C ALA A 101 5.41 -2.67 -1.58
N HIS A 102 6.75 -2.65 -1.51
CA HIS A 102 7.62 -2.49 -2.69
C HIS A 102 7.44 -3.61 -3.69
N GLN A 103 7.38 -4.86 -3.23
CA GLN A 103 7.12 -6.01 -4.11
C GLN A 103 5.77 -5.89 -4.81
N TYR A 104 4.71 -5.49 -4.10
CA TYR A 104 3.40 -5.24 -4.70
C TYR A 104 3.48 -4.22 -5.83
N TRP A 105 4.06 -3.04 -5.60
CA TRP A 105 4.16 -2.01 -6.64
C TRP A 105 5.07 -2.38 -7.82
N SER A 106 5.98 -3.34 -7.63
CA SER A 106 6.83 -3.88 -8.70
C SER A 106 6.23 -5.10 -9.40
N SER A 107 5.20 -5.72 -8.82
CA SER A 107 4.58 -6.96 -9.29
C SER A 107 3.91 -6.81 -10.66
N PRO A 108 3.86 -7.90 -11.47
CA PRO A 108 3.07 -7.92 -12.70
C PRO A 108 1.59 -7.58 -12.46
N GLY A 109 0.97 -8.13 -11.42
CA GLY A 109 -0.43 -7.87 -11.07
C GLY A 109 -0.74 -6.39 -10.87
N PHE A 110 0.13 -5.65 -10.18
CA PHE A 110 -0.05 -4.20 -10.03
C PHE A 110 -0.02 -3.44 -11.36
N LYS A 111 0.83 -3.87 -12.30
CA LYS A 111 0.97 -3.23 -13.62
C LYS A 111 -0.26 -3.48 -14.49
N SER A 112 -0.80 -4.70 -14.48
CA SER A 112 -2.01 -5.07 -15.23
C SER A 112 -3.27 -4.40 -14.64
N GLU A 113 -3.33 -4.20 -13.32
CA GLU A 113 -4.43 -3.54 -12.62
C GLU A 113 -4.50 -2.03 -12.80
N ARG A 114 -3.47 -1.36 -13.33
CA ARG A 114 -3.42 0.11 -13.44
C ARG A 114 -4.65 0.70 -14.15
N ARG A 115 -5.27 -0.05 -15.07
CA ARG A 115 -6.50 0.35 -15.78
C ARG A 115 -7.80 0.15 -14.99
N LYS A 116 -7.82 -0.73 -13.98
CA LYS A 116 -9.01 -1.08 -13.19
C LYS A 116 -9.22 -0.20 -11.95
N ARG A 117 -8.32 0.76 -11.69
CA ARG A 117 -8.28 1.58 -10.47
C ARG A 117 -9.42 2.59 -10.32
N ILE A 118 -10.24 2.78 -11.35
CA ILE A 118 -11.36 3.72 -11.35
C ILE A 118 -12.46 3.31 -10.33
N PHE A 119 -12.51 2.04 -9.91
CA PHE A 119 -13.57 1.52 -9.05
C PHE A 119 -13.16 1.26 -7.59
N PHE A 120 -11.96 1.66 -7.16
CA PHE A 120 -11.53 1.45 -5.78
C PHE A 120 -11.79 2.69 -4.92
N ASN A 121 -12.31 2.45 -3.72
CA ASN A 121 -12.37 3.47 -2.66
C ASN A 121 -10.95 3.93 -2.31
N SER A 122 -10.83 5.18 -1.85
CA SER A 122 -9.53 5.71 -1.47
C SER A 122 -8.88 4.83 -0.41
N VAL A 123 -7.56 4.68 -0.46
CA VAL A 123 -6.82 3.95 0.59
C VAL A 123 -7.08 4.56 1.98
N LEU A 124 -7.42 5.84 2.04
CA LEU A 124 -7.73 6.59 3.26
C LEU A 124 -9.10 6.24 3.87
N ASP A 125 -10.02 5.68 3.09
CA ASP A 125 -11.34 5.28 3.56
C ASP A 125 -11.34 3.87 4.17
N GLY A 126 -10.22 3.15 4.06
CA GLY A 126 -10.03 1.81 4.57
C GLY A 126 -9.41 1.75 5.98
N PRO A 127 -9.33 0.54 6.57
CA PRO A 127 -10.09 -0.65 6.19
C PRO A 127 -11.61 -0.47 6.40
N THR A 128 -12.43 -0.99 5.49
CA THR A 128 -13.90 -0.89 5.55
C THR A 128 -14.49 -2.22 6.03
N TYR A 129 -15.26 -2.18 7.11
CA TYR A 129 -15.94 -3.35 7.67
C TYR A 129 -17.37 -3.40 7.17
N HIS A 130 -17.74 -4.52 6.55
CA HIS A 130 -19.08 -4.73 6.01
C HIS A 130 -19.97 -5.46 7.01
N LEU A 131 -21.29 -5.35 6.83
CA LEU A 131 -22.29 -5.96 7.71
C LEU A 131 -22.27 -7.50 7.68
N ASP A 132 -21.83 -8.09 6.57
CA ASP A 132 -21.59 -9.54 6.44
C ASP A 132 -20.32 -10.00 7.17
N GLY A 133 -19.61 -9.06 7.80
CA GLY A 133 -18.35 -9.29 8.48
C GLY A 133 -17.14 -9.31 7.55
N SER A 134 -17.29 -9.21 6.23
CA SER A 134 -16.15 -9.09 5.32
C SER A 134 -15.42 -7.76 5.53
N ILE A 135 -14.16 -7.69 5.10
CA ILE A 135 -13.34 -6.48 5.23
C ILE A 135 -12.78 -6.15 3.85
N SER A 136 -13.06 -4.95 3.37
CA SER A 136 -12.37 -4.40 2.21
C SER A 136 -11.15 -3.62 2.66
N ILE A 137 -10.00 -3.97 2.09
CA ILE A 137 -8.71 -3.33 2.37
C ILE A 137 -8.04 -2.93 1.07
N ALA A 138 -7.17 -1.93 1.13
CA ALA A 138 -6.42 -1.54 -0.05
C ALA A 138 -5.46 -2.69 -0.49
N PRO A 139 -5.28 -2.90 -1.81
CA PRO A 139 -4.54 -4.05 -2.35
C PRO A 139 -3.12 -4.21 -1.80
N VAL A 140 -2.41 -3.11 -1.53
CA VAL A 140 -1.05 -3.17 -0.94
C VAL A 140 -1.04 -3.82 0.46
N PHE A 141 -2.09 -3.61 1.24
CA PHE A 141 -2.26 -4.25 2.55
C PHE A 141 -2.73 -5.70 2.39
N GLN A 142 -3.59 -5.97 1.42
CA GLN A 142 -4.01 -7.34 1.09
C GLN A 142 -2.81 -8.19 0.69
N PHE A 143 -1.92 -7.67 -0.14
CA PHE A 143 -0.69 -8.33 -0.55
C PHE A 143 0.23 -8.70 0.62
N ALA A 144 0.24 -7.89 1.69
CA ALA A 144 0.98 -8.21 2.91
C ALA A 144 0.28 -9.24 3.80
N LEU A 145 -1.06 -9.27 3.81
CA LEU A 145 -1.86 -10.08 4.72
C LEU A 145 -2.33 -11.42 4.16
N ASP A 146 -2.40 -11.55 2.84
CA ASP A 146 -2.97 -12.70 2.12
C ASP A 146 -1.91 -13.32 1.19
N PRO A 147 -1.30 -14.45 1.59
CA PRO A 147 -0.29 -15.13 0.78
C PRO A 147 -0.80 -15.58 -0.58
N SER A 148 -2.08 -15.93 -0.71
CA SER A 148 -2.68 -16.37 -1.97
C SER A 148 -2.81 -15.20 -2.94
N PHE A 149 -3.37 -14.08 -2.46
CA PHE A 149 -3.44 -12.84 -3.24
C PHE A 149 -2.05 -12.37 -3.70
N ARG A 150 -1.05 -12.50 -2.83
CA ARG A 150 0.34 -12.20 -3.14
C ARG A 150 0.89 -13.12 -4.22
N ALA A 151 0.68 -14.43 -4.10
CA ALA A 151 1.15 -15.40 -5.10
C ALA A 151 0.57 -15.08 -6.48
N ASP A 152 -0.73 -14.82 -6.55
CA ASP A 152 -1.42 -14.45 -7.81
C ASP A 152 -0.82 -13.19 -8.44
N HIS A 153 -0.48 -12.19 -7.64
CA HIS A 153 0.12 -10.93 -8.12
C HIS A 153 1.57 -11.06 -8.61
N LEU A 154 2.31 -12.06 -8.11
CA LEU A 154 3.69 -12.32 -8.49
C LEU A 154 3.82 -13.14 -9.77
N LEU A 155 2.76 -13.84 -10.20
CA LEU A 155 2.74 -14.56 -11.46
C LEU A 155 2.83 -13.59 -12.63
N SER A 156 3.62 -13.95 -13.65
CA SER A 156 3.54 -13.27 -14.95
C SER A 156 2.21 -13.56 -15.63
N ASP A 157 1.80 -12.72 -16.59
CA ASP A 157 0.53 -12.91 -17.31
C ASP A 157 0.45 -14.32 -17.94
N ASP A 158 1.55 -14.82 -18.52
CA ASP A 158 1.63 -16.17 -19.10
C ASP A 158 1.50 -17.30 -18.05
N GLU A 159 2.05 -17.10 -16.85
CA GLU A 159 1.97 -18.07 -15.75
C GLU A 159 0.59 -18.05 -15.08
N TYR A 160 -0.01 -16.87 -14.95
CA TYR A 160 -1.36 -16.70 -14.44
C TYR A 160 -2.38 -17.36 -15.37
N GLU A 161 -2.24 -17.20 -16.68
CA GLU A 161 -3.08 -17.88 -17.67
C GLU A 161 -2.98 -19.41 -17.61
N LYS A 162 -1.77 -19.93 -17.37
CA LYS A 162 -1.55 -21.38 -17.17
C LYS A 162 -2.15 -21.87 -15.86
N ALA A 163 -2.06 -21.09 -14.79
CA ALA A 163 -2.61 -21.43 -13.48
C ALA A 163 -4.15 -21.38 -13.46
N TYR A 164 -4.77 -20.47 -14.23
CA TYR A 164 -6.22 -20.23 -14.23
C TYR A 164 -6.81 -20.18 -15.65
N PRO A 165 -6.85 -21.29 -16.39
CA PRO A 165 -7.27 -21.33 -17.80
C PRO A 165 -8.76 -20.99 -18.03
N SER A 166 -9.60 -21.04 -16.99
CA SER A 166 -11.04 -20.69 -17.03
C SER A 166 -11.32 -19.18 -17.11
N SER A 167 -10.32 -18.33 -16.85
CA SER A 167 -10.44 -16.86 -16.88
C SER A 167 -10.66 -16.26 -18.28
N ARG A 168 -10.57 -17.06 -19.35
CA ARG A 168 -10.79 -16.65 -20.76
C ARG A 168 -12.23 -16.27 -21.12
N ARG A 169 -13.22 -16.38 -20.22
CA ARG A 169 -14.62 -16.07 -20.55
C ARG A 169 -15.05 -14.71 -20.00
N ALA A 170 -14.72 -13.64 -20.72
CA ALA A 170 -15.55 -12.44 -20.92
C ALA A 170 -14.75 -11.33 -21.62
N ILE A 171 -14.56 -11.46 -22.93
CA ILE A 171 -14.45 -10.29 -23.80
C ILE A 171 -15.46 -10.54 -24.93
N TRP A 172 -16.66 -10.01 -24.73
CA TRP A 172 -17.64 -9.75 -25.79
C TRP A 172 -17.94 -8.25 -25.74
#